data_AF-C7Q9L8-F1
#
_entry.id   AF-C7Q9L8-F1
#
_cell.length_a   1.000
_cell.length_b   1.000
_cell.length_c   1.000
_cell.angle_alpha   90.00
_cell.angle_beta   90.00
_cell.angle_gamma   90.00
#
_symmetry.space_group_name_H-M   'P 1'
#
loop_
_entity.id
_entity.type
_entity.pdbx_description
1 polymer ?
#
loop_
_entity_poly.entity_id
_entity_poly.type
_entity_poly.pdbx_seq_one_letter_code
_entity_poly.pdbx_strand_id
1 'polypeptide(L)'
;MGDSGGGFYLDGKQHGPLVPGVAAEVFRRDGSFTVGVWGRDVTLGSDVVGVRQQRQLMVDGGRIAGDIDSLFTWGVTDGGATYVRRSGVGVTADGDVVFALGPTMSPRSLATALQRAGAVRAMELDINISWPSFMAYDSSGNPGDPRPFKWGDYPRSAERYFSHSARDFVAVYARATGAQGGACVDPAGVTRSRPGGDTLGGPLAC
;
A
#
# COMPACT_ATOMS: atom_id res chain seq x y z
N MET A 1 -7.65 1.86 17.24
CA MET A 1 -6.42 2.68 17.37
C MET A 1 -5.65 2.44 18.67
N GLY A 2 -6.14 1.66 19.65
CA GLY A 2 -5.35 1.36 20.87
C GLY A 2 -4.03 0.62 20.58
N ASP A 3 -4.08 -0.41 19.72
CA ASP A 3 -2.93 -1.30 19.48
C ASP A 3 -2.04 -0.90 18.29
N SER A 4 -2.40 0.17 17.57
CA SER A 4 -1.80 0.56 16.29
C SER A 4 -0.62 1.51 16.41
N GLY A 5 -0.09 1.77 17.61
CA GLY A 5 1.16 2.49 17.89
C GLY A 5 1.23 3.98 17.49
N GLY A 6 0.43 4.43 16.53
CA GLY A 6 0.39 5.78 15.99
C GLY A 6 -0.95 6.10 15.31
N GLY A 7 -0.95 7.16 14.52
CA GLY A 7 -2.14 7.77 13.94
C GLY A 7 -2.36 7.51 12.44
N PHE A 8 -3.41 8.16 11.95
CA PHE A 8 -3.83 8.15 10.55
C PHE A 8 -4.04 9.58 10.05
N TYR A 9 -3.65 9.86 8.81
CA TYR A 9 -3.91 11.12 8.10
C TYR A 9 -4.37 10.81 6.67
N LEU A 10 -5.39 11.53 6.18
CA LEU A 10 -5.82 11.51 4.79
C LEU A 10 -6.49 12.85 4.43
N ASP A 11 -5.96 13.54 3.42
CA ASP A 11 -6.51 14.79 2.85
C ASP A 11 -6.91 15.82 3.91
N GLY A 12 -5.98 16.15 4.81
CA GLY A 12 -6.18 17.12 5.90
C GLY A 12 -6.98 16.60 7.11
N LYS A 13 -7.57 15.40 7.03
CA LYS A 13 -8.27 14.76 8.15
C LYS A 13 -7.31 13.85 8.90
N GLN A 14 -7.33 13.92 10.22
CA GLN A 14 -6.43 13.14 11.07
C GLN A 14 -7.21 12.40 12.17
N HIS A 15 -6.82 11.15 12.43
CA HIS A 15 -7.37 10.33 13.51
C HIS A 15 -6.22 9.78 14.35
N GLY A 16 -6.10 10.27 15.59
CA GLY A 16 -4.92 10.06 16.44
C GLY A 16 -3.72 10.93 16.01
N PRO A 17 -2.75 11.20 16.91
CA PRO A 17 -1.52 11.91 16.54
C PRO A 17 -0.64 11.07 15.63
N LEU A 18 0.04 11.68 14.65
CA LEU A 18 1.17 11.03 13.96
C LEU A 18 2.39 11.05 14.90
N VAL A 19 2.85 9.88 15.31
CA VAL A 19 3.83 9.71 16.40
C VAL A 19 5.25 9.57 15.83
N PRO A 20 6.22 10.41 16.26
CA PRO A 20 7.63 10.25 15.88
C PRO A 20 8.20 8.89 16.32
N GLY A 21 9.08 8.30 15.51
CA GLY A 21 9.70 7.00 15.77
C GLY A 21 8.85 5.78 15.35
N VAL A 22 7.59 5.97 14.97
CA VAL A 22 6.71 4.90 14.48
C VAL A 22 6.81 4.79 12.96
N ALA A 23 6.79 3.57 12.42
CA ALA A 23 6.79 3.33 10.98
C ALA A 23 5.47 3.79 10.36
N ALA A 24 5.58 4.41 9.19
CA ALA A 24 4.49 5.01 8.45
C ALA A 24 4.54 4.55 6.99
N GLU A 25 3.40 4.09 6.48
CA GLU A 25 3.09 4.18 5.05
C GLU A 25 2.79 5.64 4.72
N VAL A 26 3.42 6.19 3.68
CA VAL A 26 3.23 7.56 3.23
C VAL A 26 2.87 7.59 1.75
N PHE A 27 1.75 8.23 1.45
CA PHE A 27 1.17 8.38 0.12
C PHE A 27 1.32 9.83 -0.33
N ARG A 28 1.85 10.04 -1.54
CA ARG A 28 2.09 11.37 -2.11
C ARG A 28 1.18 11.68 -3.28
N ARG A 29 1.01 12.98 -3.53
CA ARG A 29 0.15 13.52 -4.58
C ARG A 29 0.55 13.13 -6.01
N ASP A 30 1.82 12.79 -6.23
CA ASP A 30 2.34 12.26 -7.50
C ASP A 30 2.07 10.76 -7.69
N GLY A 31 1.41 10.11 -6.73
CA GLY A 31 1.14 8.67 -6.71
C GLY A 31 2.31 7.83 -6.18
N SER A 32 3.41 8.44 -5.74
CA SER A 32 4.51 7.70 -5.11
C SER A 32 4.15 7.28 -3.68
N PHE A 33 4.74 6.15 -3.28
CA PHE A 33 4.53 5.50 -1.99
C PHE A 33 5.89 5.28 -1.30
N THR A 34 5.94 5.37 0.03
CA THR A 34 7.11 4.90 0.76
C THR A 34 6.76 4.40 2.17
N VAL A 35 7.61 3.54 2.72
CA VAL A 35 7.57 3.11 4.13
C VAL A 35 8.78 3.66 4.85
N GLY A 36 8.59 4.35 5.98
CA GLY A 36 9.71 4.89 6.75
C GLY A 36 9.33 5.30 8.18
N VAL A 37 10.34 5.59 9.01
CA VAL A 37 10.13 6.06 10.38
C VAL A 37 9.72 7.53 10.38
N TRP A 38 8.58 7.83 11.00
CA TRP A 38 8.05 9.20 11.11
C TRP A 38 8.99 10.09 11.94
N GLY A 39 9.31 11.27 11.42
CA GLY A 39 10.28 12.20 12.01
C GLY A 39 11.75 11.88 11.72
N ARG A 40 12.07 10.74 11.07
CA ARG A 40 13.43 10.35 10.67
C ARG A 40 13.58 10.27 9.15
N ASP A 41 12.73 9.46 8.51
CA ASP A 41 12.76 9.22 7.05
C ASP A 41 11.66 9.99 6.31
N VAL A 42 10.56 10.27 7.01
CA VAL A 42 9.35 10.88 6.47
C VAL A 42 8.73 11.82 7.49
N THR A 43 8.19 12.94 6.99
CA THR A 43 7.48 13.97 7.77
C THR A 43 6.26 14.45 6.98
N LEU A 44 5.41 15.26 7.60
CA LEU A 44 4.26 15.84 6.90
C LEU A 44 4.73 16.98 5.98
N GLY A 45 4.79 16.71 4.68
CA GLY A 45 5.02 17.69 3.62
C GLY A 45 3.74 18.07 2.89
N SER A 46 3.78 19.13 2.07
CA SER A 46 2.65 19.59 1.25
C SER A 46 2.27 18.63 0.11
N ASP A 47 3.20 17.73 -0.25
CA ASP A 47 3.06 16.61 -1.18
C ASP A 47 2.34 15.40 -0.58
N VAL A 48 2.32 15.27 0.75
CA VAL A 48 1.73 14.11 1.45
C VAL A 48 0.20 14.22 1.48
N VAL A 49 -0.47 13.23 0.88
CA VAL A 49 -1.94 13.11 0.87
C VAL A 49 -2.44 12.12 1.92
N GLY A 50 -1.65 11.10 2.26
CA GLY A 50 -2.03 10.08 3.25
C GLY A 50 -0.86 9.58 4.09
N VAL A 51 -1.13 9.25 5.35
CA VAL A 51 -0.19 8.59 6.27
C VAL A 51 -0.93 7.53 7.09
N ARG A 52 -0.40 6.32 7.18
CA ARG A 52 -0.91 5.25 8.06
C ARG A 52 0.22 4.72 8.93
N GLN A 53 0.05 4.74 10.24
CA GLN A 53 1.04 4.21 11.18
C GLN A 53 0.60 2.88 11.80
N GLN A 54 1.59 2.07 12.17
CA GLN A 54 1.41 0.81 12.89
C GLN A 54 2.47 0.71 14.00
N ARG A 55 3.48 -0.15 13.88
CA ARG A 55 4.56 -0.30 14.87
C ARG A 55 5.88 0.24 14.33
N GLN A 56 7.00 -0.21 14.88
CA GLN A 56 8.33 0.11 14.37
C GLN A 56 8.59 -0.58 13.02
N LEU A 57 9.72 -0.31 12.36
CA LEU A 57 10.11 -1.04 11.17
C LEU A 57 10.57 -2.46 11.52
N MET A 58 10.02 -3.46 10.83
CA MET A 58 10.49 -4.85 10.89
C MET A 58 11.82 -5.03 10.16
N VAL A 59 12.03 -4.25 9.09
CA VAL A 59 13.26 -4.19 8.31
C VAL A 59 13.64 -2.72 8.16
N ASP A 60 14.88 -2.38 8.48
CA ASP A 60 15.42 -1.01 8.42
C ASP A 60 16.85 -1.04 7.86
N GLY A 61 17.14 -0.24 6.83
CA GLY A 61 18.41 -0.33 6.09
C GLY A 61 18.72 -1.73 5.55
N GLY A 62 17.70 -2.52 5.18
CA GLY A 62 17.84 -3.91 4.75
C GLY A 62 18.17 -4.90 5.88
N ARG A 63 18.15 -4.49 7.15
CA ARG A 63 18.39 -5.34 8.32
C ARG A 63 17.09 -5.59 9.07
N ILE A 64 16.85 -6.85 9.48
CA ILE A 64 15.74 -7.18 10.38
C ILE A 64 15.96 -6.54 11.76
N ALA A 65 14.89 -6.05 12.39
CA ALA A 65 14.90 -5.47 13.73
C ALA A 65 15.50 -6.42 14.79
N GLY A 66 16.22 -5.86 15.77
CA GLY A 66 16.91 -6.64 16.79
C GLY A 66 15.97 -7.38 17.77
N ASP A 67 14.76 -6.85 17.94
CA ASP A 67 13.69 -7.33 18.83
C ASP A 67 12.57 -8.05 18.05
N ILE A 68 12.84 -8.52 16.84
CA ILE A 68 11.83 -9.12 15.95
C ILE A 68 11.11 -10.34 16.54
N ASP A 69 11.71 -11.05 17.50
CA ASP A 69 11.10 -12.19 18.18
C ASP A 69 10.23 -11.80 19.40
N SER A 70 10.21 -10.53 19.79
CA SER A 70 9.35 -10.02 20.85
C SER A 70 7.90 -9.92 20.37
N LEU A 71 7.13 -11.01 20.51
CA LEU A 71 5.77 -11.11 19.97
C LEU A 71 4.86 -9.93 20.37
N PHE A 72 4.94 -9.45 21.61
CA PHE A 72 4.16 -8.29 22.09
C PHE A 72 4.51 -6.97 21.39
N THR A 73 5.76 -6.83 20.90
CA THR A 73 6.18 -5.69 20.06
C THR A 73 5.47 -5.72 18.71
N TRP A 74 5.09 -6.90 18.21
CA TRP A 74 4.54 -7.15 16.87
C TRP A 74 3.10 -7.71 16.94
N GLY A 75 2.23 -6.98 17.64
CA GLY A 75 0.79 -7.21 17.68
C GLY A 75 0.32 -8.37 18.57
N VAL A 76 -0.89 -8.24 19.12
CA VAL A 76 -1.51 -9.29 19.96
C VAL A 76 -2.13 -10.37 19.07
N THR A 77 -1.69 -11.61 19.24
CA THR A 77 -2.09 -12.74 18.40
C THR A 77 -3.37 -13.44 18.90
N ASP A 78 -4.18 -13.96 17.98
CA ASP A 78 -5.34 -14.80 18.30
C ASP A 78 -4.92 -15.95 19.23
N GLY A 79 -5.53 -16.04 20.42
CA GLY A 79 -5.23 -17.06 21.42
C GLY A 79 -3.79 -17.06 21.97
N GLY A 80 -3.01 -16.01 21.73
CA GLY A 80 -1.59 -15.96 22.10
C GLY A 80 -0.67 -16.83 21.22
N ALA A 81 -1.13 -17.27 20.04
CA ALA A 81 -0.36 -18.16 19.17
C ALA A 81 0.91 -17.50 18.60
N THR A 82 2.03 -18.24 18.59
CA THR A 82 3.31 -17.80 18.01
C THR A 82 3.24 -17.54 16.51
N TYR A 83 2.43 -18.33 15.80
CA TYR A 83 2.22 -18.24 14.37
C TYR A 83 0.75 -17.96 14.08
N VAL A 84 0.49 -16.87 13.37
CA VAL A 84 -0.85 -16.46 12.93
C VAL A 84 -0.77 -15.97 11.49
N ARG A 85 -1.92 -15.66 10.89
CA ARG A 85 -1.93 -14.90 9.63
C ARG A 85 -1.31 -13.52 9.88
N ARG A 86 -0.31 -13.14 9.10
CA ARG A 86 0.30 -11.80 9.16
C ARG A 86 0.39 -11.20 7.77
N SER A 87 0.30 -9.88 7.70
CA SER A 87 0.59 -9.11 6.50
C SER A 87 1.59 -8.01 6.78
N GLY A 88 2.36 -7.62 5.78
CA GLY A 88 3.33 -6.54 5.86
C GLY A 88 3.61 -5.93 4.51
N VAL A 89 4.15 -4.72 4.54
CA VAL A 89 4.51 -3.95 3.34
C VAL A 89 5.92 -3.39 3.50
N GLY A 90 6.64 -3.30 2.40
CA GLY A 90 7.95 -2.67 2.36
C GLY A 90 8.24 -2.02 1.02
N VAL A 91 9.37 -1.34 0.96
CA VAL A 91 9.91 -0.73 -0.27
C VAL A 91 11.34 -1.20 -0.53
N THR A 92 11.65 -1.50 -1.79
CA THR A 92 13.02 -1.81 -2.24
C THR A 92 13.89 -0.55 -2.28
N ALA A 93 15.19 -0.70 -2.56
CA ALA A 93 16.09 0.43 -2.77
C ALA A 93 15.67 1.29 -3.98
N ASP A 94 15.12 0.66 -5.01
CA ASP A 94 14.67 1.28 -6.26
C ASP A 94 13.25 1.89 -6.16
N GLY A 95 12.56 1.67 -5.03
CA GLY A 95 11.24 2.22 -4.74
C GLY A 95 10.05 1.30 -5.08
N ASP A 96 10.29 0.05 -5.48
CA ASP A 96 9.22 -0.92 -5.70
C ASP A 96 8.51 -1.26 -4.40
N VAL A 97 7.18 -1.43 -4.48
CA VAL A 97 6.34 -1.81 -3.33
C VAL A 97 6.25 -3.32 -3.23
N VAL A 98 6.67 -3.87 -2.09
CA VAL A 98 6.57 -5.30 -1.78
C VAL A 98 5.47 -5.50 -0.74
N PHE A 99 4.45 -6.29 -1.07
CA PHE A 99 3.43 -6.75 -0.13
C PHE A 99 3.61 -8.24 0.17
N ALA A 100 3.53 -8.61 1.44
CA ALA A 100 3.59 -10.00 1.89
C ALA A 100 2.37 -10.34 2.75
N LEU A 101 1.79 -11.52 2.52
CA LEU A 101 0.67 -12.09 3.27
C LEU A 101 0.86 -13.61 3.35
N GLY A 102 0.85 -14.16 4.56
CA GLY A 102 0.95 -15.61 4.78
C GLY A 102 0.00 -16.08 5.88
N PRO A 103 -0.54 -17.32 5.78
CA PRO A 103 -1.52 -17.84 6.73
C PRO A 103 -0.92 -18.21 8.10
N THR A 104 0.38 -18.53 8.15
CA THR A 104 1.07 -19.05 9.33
C THR A 104 2.45 -18.40 9.41
N MET A 105 2.56 -17.28 10.13
CA MET A 105 3.77 -16.45 10.21
C MET A 105 4.04 -15.98 11.64
N SER A 106 5.31 -16.01 12.04
CA SER A 106 5.87 -15.19 13.12
C SER A 106 6.34 -13.84 12.56
N PRO A 107 6.59 -12.81 13.40
CA PRO A 107 7.11 -11.53 12.90
C PRO A 107 8.45 -11.71 12.18
N ARG A 108 9.34 -12.56 12.70
CA ARG A 108 10.62 -12.92 12.06
C ARG A 108 10.43 -13.52 10.67
N SER A 109 9.48 -14.43 10.48
CA SER A 109 9.22 -15.02 9.16
C SER A 109 8.69 -13.98 8.15
N LEU A 110 7.85 -13.03 8.59
CA LEU A 110 7.35 -11.94 7.75
C LEU A 110 8.48 -10.96 7.38
N ALA A 111 9.27 -10.52 8.36
CA ALA A 111 10.43 -9.66 8.13
C ALA A 111 11.46 -10.31 7.19
N THR A 112 11.71 -11.61 7.36
CA THR A 112 12.62 -12.38 6.48
C THR A 112 12.09 -12.48 5.06
N ALA A 113 10.77 -12.67 4.86
CA ALA A 113 10.16 -12.70 3.54
C ALA A 113 10.28 -11.34 2.82
N LEU A 114 9.96 -10.25 3.52
CA LEU A 114 10.06 -8.87 2.99
C LEU A 114 11.52 -8.51 2.68
N GLN A 115 12.46 -8.80 3.58
CA GLN A 115 13.90 -8.59 3.37
C GLN A 115 14.42 -9.39 2.16
N ARG A 116 14.05 -10.67 2.02
CA ARG A 116 14.48 -11.51 0.88
C ARG A 116 13.85 -11.09 -0.44
N ALA A 117 12.70 -10.43 -0.42
CA ALA A 117 12.09 -9.79 -1.58
C ALA A 117 12.72 -8.40 -1.89
N GLY A 118 13.83 -8.04 -1.24
CA GLY A 118 14.60 -6.82 -1.51
C GLY A 118 14.13 -5.58 -0.75
N ALA A 119 13.16 -5.68 0.16
CA ALA A 119 12.71 -4.53 0.94
C ALA A 119 13.82 -4.01 1.87
N VAL A 120 14.20 -2.75 1.70
CA VAL A 120 15.19 -2.06 2.56
C VAL A 120 14.52 -1.41 3.77
N ARG A 121 13.24 -1.07 3.66
CA ARG A 121 12.37 -0.64 4.78
C ARG A 121 11.05 -1.40 4.70
N ALA A 122 10.60 -1.98 5.81
CA ALA A 122 9.34 -2.71 5.85
C ALA A 122 8.68 -2.68 7.23
N MET A 123 7.34 -2.76 7.27
CA MET A 123 6.53 -2.73 8.49
C MET A 123 5.42 -3.78 8.45
N GLU A 124 4.95 -4.15 9.65
CA GLU A 124 3.77 -5.01 9.81
C GLU A 124 2.48 -4.22 9.59
N LEU A 125 1.49 -4.85 8.97
CA LEU A 125 0.13 -4.32 8.79
C LEU A 125 -0.81 -4.98 9.82
N ASP A 126 -2.03 -5.35 9.43
CA ASP A 126 -2.92 -6.11 10.32
C ASP A 126 -2.48 -7.60 10.36
N ILE A 127 -2.91 -8.30 11.42
CA ILE A 127 -2.58 -9.71 11.70
C ILE A 127 -3.86 -10.49 12.02
N ASN A 128 -3.74 -11.74 12.48
CA ASN A 128 -4.84 -12.62 12.90
C ASN A 128 -5.78 -13.04 11.75
N ILE A 129 -6.66 -14.02 11.99
CA ILE A 129 -7.39 -14.68 10.87
C ILE A 129 -8.42 -13.77 10.17
N SER A 130 -8.93 -12.77 10.90
CA SER A 130 -10.11 -11.99 10.50
C SER A 130 -9.82 -10.72 9.69
N TRP A 131 -8.58 -10.24 9.63
CA TRP A 131 -8.27 -8.87 9.18
C TRP A 131 -7.46 -8.79 7.87
N PRO A 132 -6.35 -9.54 7.70
CA PRO A 132 -5.47 -9.45 6.53
C PRO A 132 -6.12 -10.09 5.30
N SER A 133 -6.17 -9.36 4.19
CA SER A 133 -6.74 -9.82 2.93
C SER A 133 -6.28 -8.97 1.75
N PHE A 134 -6.05 -9.59 0.59
CA PHE A 134 -5.59 -8.92 -0.63
C PHE A 134 -6.58 -9.12 -1.78
N MET A 135 -7.39 -8.11 -2.10
CA MET A 135 -8.40 -8.21 -3.15
C MET A 135 -7.82 -7.69 -4.46
N ALA A 136 -7.90 -8.50 -5.50
CA ALA A 136 -7.53 -8.12 -6.86
C ALA A 136 -8.79 -7.83 -7.67
N TYR A 137 -8.67 -6.94 -8.66
CA TYR A 137 -9.79 -6.45 -9.45
C TYR A 137 -9.46 -6.58 -10.93
N ASP A 138 -10.16 -7.46 -11.62
CA ASP A 138 -9.98 -7.77 -13.03
C ASP A 138 -10.80 -6.81 -13.89
N SER A 139 -10.12 -5.78 -14.41
CA SER A 139 -10.69 -4.75 -15.29
C SER A 139 -10.64 -5.11 -16.78
N SER A 140 -10.23 -6.33 -17.15
CA SER A 140 -10.02 -6.70 -18.55
C SER A 140 -11.31 -6.78 -19.39
N GLY A 141 -12.44 -7.08 -18.75
CA GLY A 141 -13.76 -7.10 -19.39
C GLY A 141 -14.46 -5.73 -19.36
N ASN A 142 -14.73 -5.20 -18.17
CA ASN A 142 -15.33 -3.88 -17.97
C ASN A 142 -14.50 -3.06 -16.98
N PRO A 143 -13.74 -2.05 -17.43
CA PRO A 143 -12.96 -1.19 -16.53
C PRO A 143 -13.81 -0.38 -15.53
N GLY A 144 -15.09 -0.12 -15.83
CA GLY A 144 -16.02 0.57 -14.94
C GLY A 144 -16.70 -0.33 -13.89
N ASP A 145 -16.59 -1.65 -14.04
CA ASP A 145 -17.10 -2.66 -13.11
C ASP A 145 -16.12 -3.85 -13.05
N PRO A 146 -14.95 -3.67 -12.43
CA PRO A 146 -13.89 -4.66 -12.47
C PRO A 146 -14.22 -5.83 -11.54
N ARG A 147 -14.16 -7.05 -12.08
CA ARG A 147 -14.56 -8.26 -11.36
C ARG A 147 -13.62 -8.52 -10.16
N PRO A 148 -14.14 -8.57 -8.92
CA PRO A 148 -13.31 -8.79 -7.74
C PRO A 148 -12.92 -10.26 -7.62
N PHE A 149 -11.70 -10.53 -7.14
CA PHE A 149 -11.25 -11.87 -6.80
C PHE A 149 -10.19 -11.86 -5.69
N LYS A 150 -9.88 -13.05 -5.15
CA LYS A 150 -8.90 -13.27 -4.09
C LYS A 150 -7.77 -14.14 -4.60
N TRP A 151 -6.54 -13.88 -4.19
CA TRP A 151 -5.38 -14.74 -4.48
C TRP A 151 -5.08 -15.75 -3.36
N GLY A 152 -5.76 -15.67 -2.22
CA GLY A 152 -5.54 -16.57 -1.10
C GLY A 152 -6.82 -16.91 -0.35
N ASP A 153 -6.75 -18.00 0.40
CA ASP A 153 -7.81 -18.39 1.32
C ASP A 153 -7.77 -17.49 2.57
N TYR A 154 -8.77 -16.60 2.68
CA TYR A 154 -9.10 -15.82 3.88
C TYR A 154 -10.62 -15.49 3.89
N PRO A 155 -11.23 -15.34 5.09
CA PRO A 155 -12.70 -15.39 5.22
C PRO A 155 -13.45 -14.23 4.56
N ARG A 156 -12.86 -13.03 4.50
CA ARG A 156 -13.50 -11.82 3.96
C ARG A 156 -13.74 -11.97 2.46
N SER A 157 -14.95 -11.72 1.97
CA SER A 157 -15.34 -11.92 0.56
C SER A 157 -14.57 -11.03 -0.43
N ALA A 158 -14.58 -11.37 -1.72
CA ALA A 158 -13.84 -10.63 -2.74
C ALA A 158 -14.34 -9.18 -2.89
N GLU A 159 -15.64 -9.00 -2.69
CA GLU A 159 -16.41 -7.76 -2.76
C GLU A 159 -16.20 -6.86 -1.53
N ARG A 160 -15.29 -7.20 -0.59
CA ARG A 160 -15.12 -6.51 0.72
C ARG A 160 -15.13 -4.99 0.60
N TYR A 161 -14.37 -4.44 -0.35
CA TYR A 161 -14.18 -2.99 -0.51
C TYR A 161 -15.20 -2.34 -1.48
N PHE A 162 -16.18 -3.08 -1.97
CA PHE A 162 -17.41 -2.53 -2.57
C PHE A 162 -18.52 -2.29 -1.55
N SER A 163 -18.27 -2.60 -0.27
CA SER A 163 -19.19 -2.36 0.85
C SER A 163 -18.57 -1.41 1.88
N HIS A 164 -19.40 -0.66 2.60
CA HIS A 164 -18.94 0.20 3.68
C HIS A 164 -18.27 -0.65 4.78
N SER A 165 -17.09 -0.22 5.23
CA SER A 165 -16.34 -0.91 6.28
C SER A 165 -15.86 0.07 7.34
N ALA A 166 -15.80 -0.39 8.58
CA ALA A 166 -15.14 0.32 9.69
C ALA A 166 -13.61 0.17 9.67
N ARG A 167 -13.05 -0.44 8.63
CA ARG A 167 -11.60 -0.54 8.37
C ARG A 167 -11.29 0.19 7.05
N ASP A 168 -10.16 0.86 7.03
CA ASP A 168 -9.58 1.44 5.83
C ASP A 168 -8.94 0.36 4.95
N PHE A 169 -8.48 0.76 3.77
CA PHE A 169 -7.70 -0.07 2.85
C PHE A 169 -6.77 0.81 2.02
N VAL A 170 -5.79 0.16 1.39
CA VAL A 170 -4.90 0.78 0.40
C VAL A 170 -5.25 0.18 -0.95
N ALA A 171 -5.51 1.01 -1.94
CA ALA A 171 -5.67 0.60 -3.34
C ALA A 171 -4.37 0.89 -4.10
N VAL A 172 -3.88 -0.10 -4.83
CA VAL A 172 -2.76 0.05 -5.77
C VAL A 172 -3.32 -0.18 -7.17
N TYR A 173 -3.15 0.80 -8.04
CA TYR A 173 -3.59 0.73 -9.42
C TYR A 173 -2.40 0.37 -10.29
N ALA A 174 -2.60 -0.54 -11.25
CA ALA A 174 -1.63 -0.69 -12.32
C ALA A 174 -1.50 0.67 -13.02
N ARG A 175 -0.27 1.20 -13.15
CA ARG A 175 -0.03 2.35 -14.00
C ARG A 175 -0.54 1.97 -15.39
N ALA A 176 -1.51 2.71 -15.92
CA ALA A 176 -1.85 2.58 -17.32
C ALA A 176 -0.56 2.81 -18.11
N THR A 177 -0.03 1.75 -18.72
CA THR A 177 0.98 1.88 -19.78
C THR A 177 0.30 2.74 -20.82
N GLY A 178 0.64 4.02 -20.87
CA GLY A 178 -0.05 4.97 -21.73
C GLY A 178 -0.10 4.38 -23.12
N ALA A 179 -1.30 4.29 -23.70
CA ALA A 179 -1.43 4.03 -25.12
C ALA A 179 -0.58 5.10 -25.81
N GLN A 180 0.57 4.68 -26.39
CA GLN A 180 1.47 5.61 -27.03
C GLN A 180 0.71 6.24 -28.19
N GLY A 181 0.32 7.51 -28.01
CA GLY A 181 -0.41 8.30 -29.00
C GLY A 181 -1.52 7.53 -29.69
N GLY A 182 -2.55 7.08 -28.96
CA GLY A 182 -3.82 6.71 -29.60
C GLY A 182 -4.33 7.91 -30.39
N ALA A 183 -4.10 7.91 -31.70
CA ALA A 183 -4.47 9.02 -32.56
C ALA A 183 -5.99 9.21 -32.51
N CYS A 184 -6.44 10.44 -32.32
CA CYS A 184 -7.85 10.77 -32.53
C CYS A 184 -8.19 10.46 -33.99
N VAL A 185 -8.98 9.41 -34.21
CA VAL A 185 -9.55 9.10 -35.52
C VAL A 185 -10.78 9.99 -35.68
N ASP A 186 -10.63 11.05 -36.46
CA ASP A 186 -11.75 11.84 -36.98
C ASP A 186 -12.74 10.88 -37.67
N PRO A 187 -14.08 11.04 -37.54
CA PRO A 187 -15.06 10.24 -38.28
C PRO A 187 -14.85 10.20 -39.82
N ALA A 188 -14.03 11.08 -40.39
CA ALA A 188 -13.56 11.01 -41.79
C ALA A 188 -12.42 10.00 -42.05
N GLY A 189 -11.90 9.30 -41.04
CA GLY A 189 -10.91 8.22 -41.19
C GLY A 189 -9.45 8.65 -41.47
N VAL A 190 -9.12 9.93 -41.30
CA VAL A 190 -7.77 10.47 -41.57
C VAL A 190 -6.93 10.52 -40.30
N THR A 191 -5.87 9.71 -40.23
CA THR A 191 -4.85 9.81 -39.17
C THR A 191 -3.95 11.02 -39.37
N ARG A 192 -3.83 11.86 -38.33
CA ARG A 192 -2.81 12.93 -38.27
C ARG A 192 -1.84 12.69 -37.12
N SER A 193 -0.54 12.72 -37.42
CA SER A 193 0.53 12.70 -36.42
C SER A 193 0.51 13.99 -35.59
N ARG A 194 0.74 13.87 -34.29
CA ARG A 194 0.87 15.03 -33.39
C ARG A 194 2.19 15.78 -33.69
N PRO A 195 2.17 17.09 -34.00
CA PRO A 195 3.39 17.89 -34.04
C PRO A 195 3.99 18.00 -32.62
N GLY A 196 5.32 17.86 -32.51
CA GLY A 196 6.04 18.15 -31.27
C GLY A 196 6.34 19.64 -31.14
N GLY A 197 6.25 20.18 -29.92
CA GLY A 197 6.61 21.56 -29.61
C GLY A 197 5.59 22.30 -28.74
N ASP A 198 5.99 22.56 -27.50
CA ASP A 198 5.68 23.71 -26.64
C ASP A 198 4.26 24.27 -26.42
N THR A 199 3.84 24.12 -25.16
CA THR A 199 3.23 25.12 -24.26
C THR A 199 1.93 25.88 -24.62
N LEU A 200 1.07 25.95 -23.59
CA LEU A 200 -0.10 26.84 -23.41
C LEU A 200 -1.36 26.51 -24.25
N GLY A 201 -2.48 26.20 -23.57
CA GLY A 201 -3.82 26.32 -24.15
C GLY A 201 -4.87 25.27 -23.76
N GLY A 202 -5.34 25.29 -22.50
CA GLY A 202 -6.66 24.78 -22.07
C GLY A 202 -6.99 23.28 -22.26
N PRO A 203 -8.09 22.79 -21.66
CA PRO A 203 -8.67 21.51 -22.03
C PRO A 203 -9.45 21.68 -23.35
N LEU A 204 -8.91 21.15 -24.45
CA LEU A 204 -9.73 20.85 -25.62
C LEU A 204 -10.57 19.61 -25.31
N ALA A 205 -11.89 19.75 -25.41
CA ALA A 205 -12.80 18.62 -25.41
C ALA A 205 -12.62 17.81 -26.71
N CYS A 206 -12.91 16.50 -26.61
CA CYS A 206 -13.38 15.72 -27.75
C CYS A 206 -14.86 16.02 -27.98
#